data_AF-A0A941UHP9-F1
#
_entry.id   AF-A0A941UHP9-F1
#
_cell.length_a   1.000
_cell.length_b   1.000
_cell.length_c   1.000
_cell.angle_alpha   90.00
_cell.angle_beta   90.00
_cell.angle_gamma   90.00
#
_symmetry.space_group_name_H-M   'P 1'
#
loop_
_entity.id
_entity.type
_entity.pdbx_description
1 polymer ?
#
loop_
_entity_poly.entity_id
_entity_poly.type
_entity_poly.pdbx_seq_one_letter_code
_entity_poly.pdbx_strand_id
1 'polypeptide(L)' 'MTTAEIQKKAKFVTDFNGKPKEVILPYNVYKKLLALELSMEIFRQSDTQKSISRAREDIKKGKVKSFASVEAAIEWLGK' A
#
# COMPACT_ATOMS: atom_id res chain seq x y z
N MET A 1 -4.01 4.91 6.52
CA MET A 1 -4.46 4.20 7.73
C MET A 1 -3.51 3.02 7.91
N THR A 2 -2.84 2.91 9.05
CA THR A 2 -1.82 1.88 9.31
C THR A 2 -2.47 0.58 9.79
N THR A 3 -1.73 -0.53 9.77
CA THR A 3 -2.18 -1.82 10.33
C THR A 3 -2.58 -1.70 11.81
N ALA A 4 -1.88 -0.87 12.57
CA ALA A 4 -2.20 -0.57 13.97
C ALA A 4 -3.57 0.12 14.15
N GLU A 5 -3.96 0.99 13.21
CA GLU A 5 -5.27 1.66 13.23
C GLU A 5 -6.42 0.74 12.82
N ILE A 6 -6.15 -0.24 11.94
CA ILE A 6 -7.09 -1.32 11.61
C ILE A 6 -7.33 -2.19 12.85
N GLN A 7 -6.25 -2.58 13.54
CA GLN A 7 -6.31 -3.44 14.72
C GLN A 7 -7.11 -2.80 15.87
N LYS A 8 -6.95 -1.49 16.12
CA LYS A 8 -7.71 -0.77 17.16
C LYS A 8 -9.22 -0.72 16.91
N LYS A 9 -9.66 -0.89 15.67
CA LYS A 9 -11.08 -0.83 15.27
C LYS A 9 -11.71 -2.20 15.10
N ALA A 10 -10.90 -3.25 15.17
CA ALA A 10 -11.37 -4.63 15.13
C ALA A 10 -11.97 -5.02 16.48
N LYS A 11 -13.13 -5.68 16.45
CA LYS A 11 -13.68 -6.38 17.62
C LYS A 11 -13.43 -7.87 17.46
N PHE A 12 -13.12 -8.55 18.55
CA PHE A 12 -12.89 -9.99 18.55
C PHE A 12 -14.07 -10.69 19.21
N VAL A 13 -14.59 -11.73 18.58
CA VAL A 13 -15.51 -12.68 19.20
C VAL A 13 -14.66 -13.83 19.72
N THR A 14 -14.75 -14.11 21.01
CA THR A 14 -13.99 -15.19 21.66
C THR A 14 -14.80 -16.46 21.78
N ASP A 15 -14.13 -17.61 21.82
CA ASP A 15 -14.72 -18.89 22.20
C ASP A 15 -14.95 -18.99 23.72
N PHE A 16 -15.53 -20.11 24.18
CA PHE A 16 -15.78 -20.39 25.60
C PHE A 16 -14.50 -20.45 26.45
N ASN A 17 -13.33 -20.57 25.83
CA ASN A 17 -12.02 -20.57 26.49
C ASN A 17 -11.34 -19.19 26.44
N GLY A 18 -12.05 -18.15 25.96
CA GLY A 18 -11.52 -16.79 25.82
C GLY A 18 -10.56 -16.60 24.64
N LYS A 19 -10.42 -17.58 23.73
CA LYS A 19 -9.56 -17.45 22.54
C LYS A 19 -10.30 -16.72 21.43
N PRO A 20 -9.65 -15.78 20.71
CA PRO A 20 -10.27 -15.11 19.56
C PRO A 20 -10.64 -16.14 18.48
N LYS A 21 -11.93 -16.23 18.16
CA LYS A 21 -12.48 -17.12 17.12
C LYS A 21 -12.81 -16.36 15.84
N GLU A 22 -13.35 -15.15 15.97
CA GLU A 22 -13.75 -14.32 14.83
C GLU A 22 -13.34 -12.86 15.03
N VAL A 23 -13.16 -12.14 13.93
CA VAL A 23 -12.84 -10.71 13.92
C VAL A 23 -13.96 -9.98 13.19
N ILE A 24 -14.63 -9.08 13.90
CA ILE A 24 -15.62 -8.18 13.33
C ILE A 24 -14.91 -6.88 12.96
N LEU A 25 -14.86 -6.61 11.67
CA LEU A 25 -14.34 -5.36 11.12
C LEU A 25 -15.51 -4.49 10.68
N PRO A 26 -15.55 -3.20 11.10
CA PRO A 26 -16.41 -2.23 10.45
C PRO A 26 -16.13 -2.22 8.93
N TYR A 27 -17.19 -2.16 8.12
CA TYR A 27 -17.07 -2.36 6.66
C TYR A 27 -16.06 -1.42 5.98
N ASN A 28 -15.97 -0.17 6.44
CA ASN A 28 -14.98 0.80 5.98
C ASN A 28 -13.53 0.42 6.32
N VAL A 29 -13.31 -0.28 7.43
CA VAL A 29 -12.01 -0.82 7.85
C VAL A 29 -11.67 -2.04 6.99
N TYR A 30 -12.63 -2.93 6.76
CA TYR A 30 -12.46 -4.08 5.88
C TYR A 30 -12.06 -3.69 4.44
N LYS A 31 -12.75 -2.72 3.83
CA LYS A 31 -12.38 -2.21 2.50
C LYS A 31 -10.94 -1.72 2.44
N LYS A 32 -10.47 -1.04 3.48
CA LYS A 32 -9.10 -0.53 3.56
C LYS A 32 -8.09 -1.66 3.75
N LEU A 33 -8.44 -2.69 4.51
CA LEU A 33 -7.62 -3.89 4.68
C LEU A 33 -7.46 -4.61 3.34
N LEU A 34 -8.55 -4.83 2.59
CA LEU A 34 -8.48 -5.43 1.25
C LEU A 34 -7.60 -4.61 0.29
N ALA A 35 -7.76 -3.29 0.26
CA ALA A 35 -6.93 -2.43 -0.57
C ALA A 35 -5.43 -2.51 -0.21
N LEU A 36 -5.13 -2.67 1.09
CA LEU A 36 -3.76 -2.86 1.57
C LEU A 36 -3.21 -4.22 1.15
N GLU A 37 -3.99 -5.30 1.28
CA GLU A 37 -3.61 -6.65 0.84
C GLU A 37 -3.31 -6.68 -0.66
N LEU A 38 -4.19 -6.10 -1.49
CA LEU A 38 -3.98 -5.97 -2.93
C LEU A 38 -2.70 -5.17 -3.25
N SER A 39 -2.48 -4.06 -2.55
CA SER A 39 -1.26 -3.25 -2.74
C SER A 39 -0.01 -4.03 -2.37
N MET A 40 -0.06 -4.84 -1.31
CA MET A 40 1.04 -5.70 -0.90
C MET A 40 1.29 -6.84 -1.88
N GLU A 41 0.24 -7.41 -2.45
CA GLU A 41 0.35 -8.42 -3.50
C GLU A 41 1.07 -7.85 -4.72
N ILE A 42 0.60 -6.69 -5.24
CA ILE A 42 1.25 -5.98 -6.35
C ILE A 42 2.70 -5.66 -6.01
N PHE A 43 2.97 -5.17 -4.80
CA PHE A 43 4.33 -4.89 -4.34
C PHE A 43 5.20 -6.15 -4.37
N ARG A 44 4.71 -7.30 -3.91
CA ARG A 44 5.48 -8.56 -3.87
C ARG A 44 5.76 -9.17 -5.24
N GLN A 45 5.07 -8.76 -6.30
CA GLN A 45 5.34 -9.25 -7.64
C GLN A 45 6.79 -8.95 -8.06
N SER A 46 7.43 -9.93 -8.70
CA SER A 46 8.84 -9.85 -9.08
C SER A 46 9.12 -8.70 -10.04
N ASP A 47 8.22 -8.43 -10.98
CA ASP A 47 8.34 -7.33 -11.94
C ASP A 47 8.20 -5.97 -11.26
N THR A 48 7.30 -5.85 -10.28
CA THR A 48 7.18 -4.64 -9.45
C THR A 48 8.48 -4.40 -8.67
N GLN A 49 9.04 -5.42 -8.03
CA GLN A 49 10.31 -5.30 -7.31
C GLN A 49 11.48 -4.91 -8.23
N LYS A 50 11.55 -5.51 -9.44
CA LYS A 50 12.55 -5.13 -10.45
C LYS A 50 12.38 -3.68 -10.90
N SER A 51 11.15 -3.25 -11.15
CA SER A 51 10.83 -1.87 -11.53
C SER A 51 11.27 -0.88 -10.45
N ILE A 52 10.95 -1.16 -9.18
CA ILE A 52 11.39 -0.36 -8.03
C ILE A 52 12.92 -0.33 -7.93
N SER A 53 13.59 -1.47 -8.10
CA SER A 53 15.06 -1.54 -8.08
C SER A 53 15.69 -0.66 -9.16
N ARG A 54 15.19 -0.73 -10.39
CA ARG A 54 15.64 0.12 -11.51
C ARG A 54 15.42 1.60 -11.22
N ALA A 55 14.23 1.97 -10.76
CA ALA A 55 13.91 3.35 -10.41
C ALA A 55 14.86 3.90 -9.33
N ARG A 56 15.21 3.10 -8.32
CA ARG A 56 16.19 3.48 -7.29
C ARG A 56 17.59 3.70 -7.87
N GLU A 57 18.02 2.87 -8.82
CA GLU A 57 19.29 3.09 -9.52
C GLU A 57 19.28 4.34 -10.38
N ASP A 58 18.19 4.60 -11.09
CA ASP A 58 18.04 5.79 -11.93
C ASP A 58 18.11 7.07 -11.08
N ILE A 59 17.48 7.08 -9.90
CA ILE A 59 17.62 8.17 -8.92
C ILE A 59 19.08 8.35 -8.52
N LYS A 60 19.77 7.27 -8.14
CA LYS A 60 21.19 7.33 -7.73
C LYS A 60 22.10 7.85 -8.84
N LYS A 61 21.79 7.53 -10.10
CA LYS A 61 22.54 7.97 -11.29
C LYS A 61 22.14 9.37 -11.77
N GLY A 62 21.21 10.05 -11.07
CA GLY A 62 20.72 11.37 -11.49
C GLY A 62 19.84 11.34 -12.75
N LYS A 63 19.37 10.17 -13.16
CA LYS A 63 18.49 9.96 -14.32
C LYS A 63 17.02 10.25 -13.98
N VAL A 64 16.78 11.20 -13.09
CA VAL A 64 15.43 11.60 -12.66
C VAL A 64 15.26 13.08 -12.84
N LYS A 65 14.09 13.46 -13.35
CA LYS A 65 13.69 14.85 -13.51
C LYS A 65 12.61 15.16 -12.49
N SER A 66 12.89 16.14 -11.63
CA SER A 66 11.89 16.69 -10.74
C SER A 66 11.08 17.76 -11.46
N PHE A 67 9.80 17.84 -11.11
CA PHE A 67 8.89 18.87 -11.60
C PHE A 67 8.26 19.56 -10.41
N ALA A 68 8.01 20.86 -10.54
CA ALA A 68 7.37 21.64 -9.48
C ALA A 68 5.89 21.26 -9.29
N SER A 69 5.25 20.72 -10.32
CA SER A 69 3.87 20.26 -10.28
C SER A 69 3.64 19.08 -11.22
N VAL A 70 2.49 18.41 -11.06
CA VAL A 70 2.10 17.28 -11.91
C VAL A 70 1.81 17.77 -13.33
N GLU A 71 1.24 18.95 -13.49
CA GLU A 71 0.94 19.56 -14.79
C GLU A 71 2.23 19.78 -15.60
N ALA A 72 3.29 20.25 -14.95
CA ALA A 72 4.61 20.41 -15.58
C ALA A 72 5.23 19.07 -16.00
N ALA A 73 4.98 18.00 -15.24
CA ALA A 73 5.42 16.65 -15.61
C ALA A 73 4.64 16.10 -16.82
N ILE A 74 3.32 16.32 -16.85
CA ILE A 74 2.45 15.91 -17.96
C ILE A 74 2.83 16.64 -19.24
N GLU A 75 3.04 17.97 -19.18
CA GLU A 75 3.46 18.75 -20.36
C GLU A 75 4.80 18.25 -20.93
N TRP A 76 5.72 17.82 -20.06
CA TRP A 76 6.99 17.25 -20.49
C TRP A 76 6.84 15.85 -21.13
N LEU A 77 5.92 15.02 -20.65
CA LEU A 77 5.65 13.68 -21.22
C LEU A 77 4.91 13.74 -22.57
N GLY A 78 4.13 14.78 -22.81
CA GLY A 78 3.39 15.00 -24.05
C GLY A 78 4.22 15.63 -25.18
N LYS A 79 5.48 15.98 -24.93
CA LYS A 79 6.46 16.45 -25.92
C LYS A 79 7.38 15.31 -26.34
#